data_AF-A0A2H3H4H4-F1
#
_entry.id   AF-A0A2H3H4H4-F1
#
_cell.length_a   1.000
_cell.length_b   1.000
_cell.length_c   1.000
_cell.angle_alpha   90.00
_cell.angle_beta   90.00
_cell.angle_gamma   90.00
#
_symmetry.space_group_name_H-M   'P 1'
#
loop_
_entity.id
_entity.type
_entity.pdbx_description
1 polymer ?
#
loop_
_entity_poly.entity_id
_entity_poly.type
_entity_poly.pdbx_seq_one_letter_code
_entity_poly.pdbx_strand_id
1 'polypeptide(L)'
;MFVYEGRLDWKPYGDNETFVIILPDGPVRVGDTAYLFSQWTKDAQGTKKANFFQKSAIEKVSKTPSSDDTFIAKASYYSWEITSHDVYGKLDVVMSNPAGAKSNMSFKRIWQSKGSRPLELQGSGLWTHDDTGTEKSPSFRAESQKMLPGAGKGVKFSYHSYYDITCTWDETTEKLAVHMKGPEANQDLGEYNLSALIDRHSHDWTPPEYSPPEKTEVEVRLPQPQPSLPRILGPLPFPKNLIDTLRHTIAFADQAGYLAKYAEDRFKALDADFHARGEQLNAATTENSELRKEIKKLIDDLNVEKAKTADLTKRLADARAAHAADLKKRDEDLANGKKHDDEDHKTIDRLVSQLEYERASKAEVQKKLDQTTTDLRDAEARLKAEAAKIVDLTARIATLEAQLEVEKREGDRLRGENKQKDETIEKLEKAKNDLQCQLEQAQEDVKDLEALAKERSVTISENGDEIMRLNKIIQVKTDAESSSGNKNVFFDLNGAGGQNPPVHAISDGSYKWNSNQIWEIFSVPGSNTRVIIKNAGNSFVLFSAGHGQTVKCERNRDVSDLAAQWDLQGATVENVTDSTQVRFRNAKDETYLDLSGGNTTNGTAFLTYNGHGGANQAFKLWKH
;
A
#
# COMPACT_ATOMS: atom_id res chain seq x y z
N MET A 1 32.77 30.48 -25.87
CA MET A 1 31.70 30.84 -24.95
C MET A 1 31.19 32.20 -25.37
N PHE A 2 29.88 32.36 -25.43
CA PHE A 2 29.24 33.63 -25.77
C PHE A 2 28.53 34.19 -24.54
N VAL A 3 28.70 35.49 -24.28
CA VAL A 3 28.00 36.21 -23.21
C VAL A 3 27.15 37.31 -23.84
N TYR A 4 25.89 37.34 -23.44
CA TYR A 4 24.88 38.25 -23.94
C TYR A 4 24.35 39.10 -22.81
N GLU A 5 24.08 40.37 -23.09
CA GLU A 5 23.40 41.28 -22.16
C GLU A 5 22.09 41.77 -22.79
N GLY A 6 21.06 41.86 -21.96
CA GLY A 6 19.73 42.34 -22.28
C GLY A 6 19.04 42.86 -21.03
N ARG A 7 17.72 43.03 -21.12
CA ARG A 7 16.89 43.57 -20.04
C ARG A 7 15.77 42.60 -19.69
N LEU A 8 15.64 42.28 -18.40
CA LEU A 8 14.52 41.53 -17.86
C LEU A 8 13.28 42.42 -17.76
N ASP A 9 12.26 42.11 -18.56
CA ASP A 9 10.92 42.68 -18.45
C ASP A 9 9.94 41.54 -18.12
N TRP A 10 9.62 41.36 -16.83
CA TRP A 10 8.68 40.34 -16.34
C TRP A 10 7.81 40.95 -15.24
N LYS A 11 6.88 41.80 -15.67
CA LYS A 11 6.03 42.60 -14.78
C LYS A 11 5.07 41.72 -13.95
N PRO A 12 4.82 42.04 -12.67
CA PRO A 12 5.32 43.21 -11.92
C PRO A 12 6.69 42.99 -11.21
N TYR A 13 7.38 41.87 -11.45
CA TYR A 13 8.52 41.44 -10.62
C TYR A 13 9.89 41.90 -11.14
N GLY A 14 10.05 41.98 -12.47
CA GLY A 14 11.21 42.58 -13.14
C GLY A 14 10.73 43.65 -14.12
N ASP A 15 11.33 44.83 -14.07
CA ASP A 15 11.06 45.95 -14.97
C ASP A 15 12.40 46.59 -15.38
N ASN A 16 12.85 46.29 -16.59
CA ASN A 16 14.09 46.81 -17.19
C ASN A 16 15.38 46.53 -16.39
N GLU A 17 15.45 45.39 -15.70
CA GLU A 17 16.62 44.97 -14.91
C GLU A 17 17.71 44.34 -15.78
N THR A 18 18.97 44.37 -15.36
CA THR A 18 20.05 43.69 -16.11
C THR A 18 19.84 42.18 -16.14
N PHE A 19 19.99 41.60 -17.33
CA PHE A 19 19.93 40.16 -17.56
C PHE A 19 21.10 39.75 -18.46
N VAL A 20 21.93 38.83 -17.98
CA VAL A 20 23.04 38.20 -18.71
C VAL A 20 22.71 36.73 -19.00
N ILE A 21 22.96 36.29 -20.24
CA ILE A 21 22.87 34.89 -20.66
C ILE A 21 24.27 34.45 -21.12
N ILE A 22 24.70 33.26 -20.70
CA ILE A 22 25.97 32.64 -21.13
C ILE A 22 25.68 31.31 -21.82
N LEU A 23 26.22 31.15 -23.02
CA LEU A 23 26.13 29.95 -23.85
C LEU A 23 27.53 29.40 -24.19
N PRO A 24 27.65 28.12 -24.61
CA PRO A 24 28.90 27.54 -25.13
C PRO A 24 29.53 28.31 -26.30
N ASP A 25 30.69 27.86 -26.80
CA ASP A 25 31.25 28.42 -28.03
C ASP A 25 30.63 27.77 -29.27
N GLY A 26 30.18 28.59 -30.21
CA GLY A 26 29.58 28.12 -31.46
C GLY A 26 28.11 27.67 -31.33
N PRO A 27 27.62 26.86 -32.29
CA PRO A 27 26.22 26.44 -32.33
C PRO A 27 25.83 25.53 -31.17
N VAL A 28 24.72 25.88 -30.52
CA VAL A 28 24.16 25.20 -29.36
C VAL A 28 23.59 23.82 -29.73
N ARG A 29 23.77 22.85 -28.83
CA ARG A 29 23.35 21.45 -28.97
C ARG A 29 22.40 21.03 -27.85
N VAL A 30 21.61 19.98 -28.09
CA VAL A 30 20.82 19.35 -27.02
C VAL A 30 21.77 18.79 -25.95
N GLY A 31 21.47 19.05 -24.67
CA GLY A 31 22.33 18.71 -23.54
C GLY A 31 23.36 19.77 -23.15
N ASP A 32 23.61 20.78 -23.99
CA ASP A 32 24.44 21.93 -23.61
C ASP A 32 23.83 22.67 -22.41
N THR A 33 24.68 23.36 -21.64
CA THR A 33 24.23 24.19 -20.51
C THR A 33 24.17 25.67 -20.89
N ALA A 34 22.98 26.27 -20.73
CA ALA A 34 22.81 27.71 -20.64
C ALA A 34 22.87 28.17 -19.17
N TYR A 35 23.52 29.30 -18.93
CA TYR A 35 23.50 29.99 -17.63
C TYR A 35 22.80 31.33 -17.77
N LEU A 36 21.85 31.59 -16.88
CA LEU A 36 20.99 32.77 -16.89
C LEU A 36 21.16 33.51 -15.56
N PHE A 37 21.57 34.77 -15.62
CA PHE A 37 21.83 35.62 -14.46
C PHE A 37 21.02 36.91 -14.60
N SER A 38 20.16 37.21 -13.65
CA SER A 38 19.42 38.47 -13.64
C SER A 38 19.18 38.97 -12.22
N GLN A 39 18.49 40.09 -12.10
CA GLN A 39 18.05 40.66 -10.83
C GLN A 39 16.57 41.01 -10.95
N TRP A 40 15.79 40.72 -9.91
CA TRP A 40 14.39 41.15 -9.81
C TRP A 40 14.31 42.58 -9.34
N THR A 41 13.41 43.38 -9.90
CA THR A 41 13.04 44.68 -9.31
C THR A 41 12.44 44.47 -7.93
N LYS A 42 11.54 43.48 -7.83
CA LYS A 42 10.93 43.00 -6.60
C LYS A 42 10.53 41.52 -6.80
N ASP A 43 11.03 40.60 -5.99
CA ASP A 43 10.63 39.19 -6.07
C ASP A 43 9.19 38.95 -5.55
N ALA A 44 8.73 37.70 -5.60
CA ALA A 44 7.39 37.31 -5.14
C ALA A 44 7.18 37.48 -3.63
N GLN A 45 8.26 37.43 -2.85
CA GLN A 45 8.30 37.64 -1.39
C GLN A 45 8.35 39.13 -1.02
N GLY A 46 8.66 39.98 -2.00
CA GLY A 46 8.73 41.43 -1.89
C GLY A 46 10.13 42.01 -1.72
N THR A 47 11.17 41.18 -1.77
CA THR A 47 12.58 41.59 -1.70
C THR A 47 12.95 42.39 -2.95
N LYS A 48 13.45 43.61 -2.76
CA LYS A 48 13.94 44.44 -3.87
C LYS A 48 15.33 43.99 -4.30
N LYS A 49 15.64 44.06 -5.60
CA LYS A 49 16.97 43.75 -6.16
C LYS A 49 17.48 42.34 -5.79
N ALA A 50 16.59 41.38 -5.66
CA ALA A 50 16.95 39.98 -5.41
C ALA A 50 17.64 39.38 -6.64
N ASN A 51 18.83 38.82 -6.47
CA ASN A 51 19.56 38.17 -7.55
C ASN A 51 18.91 36.84 -7.94
N PHE A 52 18.83 36.58 -9.24
CA PHE A 52 18.34 35.33 -9.81
C PHE A 52 19.46 34.67 -10.62
N PHE A 53 19.67 33.38 -10.37
CA PHE A 53 20.58 32.56 -11.14
C PHE A 53 19.88 31.24 -11.51
N GLN A 54 20.07 30.81 -12.75
CA GLN A 54 19.54 29.56 -13.25
C GLN A 54 20.51 28.89 -14.20
N LYS A 55 20.74 27.60 -13.97
CA LYS A 55 21.44 26.69 -14.88
C LYS A 55 20.38 25.81 -15.56
N SER A 56 20.34 25.81 -16.89
CA SER A 56 19.38 25.02 -17.67
C SER A 56 20.10 24.22 -18.74
N ALA A 57 19.75 22.94 -18.85
CA ALA A 57 20.12 22.15 -20.02
C ALA A 57 19.22 22.53 -21.21
N ILE A 58 19.78 22.49 -22.42
CA ILE A 58 19.02 22.67 -23.65
C ILE A 58 18.29 21.38 -23.98
N GLU A 59 16.96 21.40 -23.92
CA GLU A 59 16.11 20.21 -24.17
C GLU A 59 15.89 19.96 -25.67
N LYS A 60 15.82 21.03 -26.46
CA LYS A 60 15.50 20.98 -27.88
C LYS A 60 16.25 22.07 -28.64
N VAL A 61 16.75 21.72 -29.82
CA VAL A 61 17.28 22.65 -30.83
C VAL A 61 16.53 22.39 -32.14
N SER A 62 16.14 23.46 -32.82
CA SER A 62 15.52 23.44 -34.14
C SER A 62 16.13 24.52 -35.01
N LYS A 63 16.62 24.13 -36.19
CA LYS A 63 17.17 25.06 -37.17
C LYS A 63 16.05 25.70 -37.97
N THR A 64 16.10 27.00 -38.13
CA THR A 64 15.22 27.74 -39.04
C THR A 64 15.78 27.72 -40.47
N PRO A 65 14.95 28.05 -41.49
CA PRO A 65 15.43 28.24 -42.86
C PRO A 65 16.44 29.40 -43.03
N SER A 66 16.48 30.37 -42.11
CA SER A 66 17.39 31.54 -42.14
C SER A 66 18.78 31.27 -41.58
N SER A 67 19.10 30.01 -41.22
CA SER A 67 20.30 29.60 -40.46
C SER A 67 20.37 30.09 -39.01
N ASP A 68 19.28 30.67 -38.51
CA ASP A 68 19.08 30.95 -37.09
C ASP A 68 18.74 29.65 -36.33
N ASP A 69 19.30 29.47 -35.13
CA ASP A 69 18.99 28.31 -34.28
C ASP A 69 18.00 28.74 -33.18
N THR A 70 16.83 28.11 -33.13
CA THR A 70 15.88 28.23 -32.02
C THR A 70 16.06 27.06 -31.06
N PHE A 71 16.23 27.32 -29.77
CA PHE A 71 16.45 26.30 -28.75
C PHE A 71 15.72 26.61 -27.45
N ILE A 72 15.34 25.54 -26.73
CA ILE A 72 14.56 25.63 -25.48
C ILE A 72 15.45 25.24 -24.31
N ALA A 73 15.69 26.19 -23.41
CA ALA A 73 16.29 25.96 -22.10
C ALA A 73 15.15 25.90 -21.07
N LYS A 74 14.92 24.74 -20.46
CA LYS A 74 13.85 24.57 -19.45
C LYS A 74 14.43 24.54 -18.05
N ALA A 75 13.62 24.93 -17.07
CA ALA A 75 13.93 24.81 -15.66
C ALA A 75 12.69 24.40 -14.84
N SER A 76 12.82 24.40 -13.52
CA SER A 76 11.80 23.97 -12.58
C SER A 76 10.51 24.81 -12.57
N TYR A 77 10.55 26.06 -13.04
CA TYR A 77 9.39 26.94 -13.06
C TYR A 77 9.28 27.75 -14.37
N TYR A 78 10.35 28.45 -14.76
CA TYR A 78 10.40 29.18 -16.02
C TYR A 78 10.98 28.33 -17.15
N SER A 79 10.52 28.57 -18.38
CA SER A 79 11.14 28.09 -19.62
C SER A 79 11.55 29.27 -20.49
N TRP A 80 12.63 29.06 -21.25
CA TRP A 80 13.26 30.06 -22.11
C TRP A 80 13.35 29.49 -23.52
N GLU A 81 12.57 30.06 -24.44
CA GLU A 81 12.68 29.80 -25.87
C GLU A 81 13.58 30.90 -26.45
N ILE A 82 14.73 30.51 -26.99
CA ILE A 82 15.81 31.40 -27.39
C ILE A 82 16.07 31.19 -28.89
N THR A 83 15.98 32.24 -29.69
CA THR A 83 16.36 32.22 -31.10
C THR A 83 17.62 33.06 -31.29
N SER A 84 18.66 32.46 -31.88
CA SER A 84 19.87 33.18 -32.24
C SER A 84 19.68 33.93 -33.56
N HIS A 85 20.31 35.11 -33.69
CA HIS A 85 20.34 35.89 -34.93
C HIS A 85 21.75 36.41 -35.23
N ASP A 86 22.01 36.81 -36.47
CA ASP A 86 23.29 37.38 -36.93
C ASP A 86 24.51 36.49 -36.59
N VAL A 87 24.41 35.17 -36.84
CA VAL A 87 25.43 34.18 -36.44
C VAL A 87 25.76 34.29 -34.94
N TYR A 88 24.70 34.13 -34.12
CA TYR A 88 24.74 34.29 -32.67
C TYR A 88 25.16 35.71 -32.19
N GLY A 89 25.12 36.73 -33.03
CA GLY A 89 25.42 38.12 -32.66
C GLY A 89 24.36 38.74 -31.73
N LYS A 90 23.12 38.25 -31.82
CA LYS A 90 21.98 38.63 -30.98
C LYS A 90 21.19 37.38 -30.58
N LEU A 91 20.36 37.50 -29.55
CA LEU A 91 19.32 36.52 -29.21
C LEU A 91 17.99 37.25 -29.01
N ASP A 92 16.91 36.67 -29.51
CA ASP A 92 15.56 36.98 -29.03
C ASP A 92 15.10 35.86 -28.09
N VAL A 93 14.61 36.24 -26.91
CA VAL A 93 14.34 35.33 -25.78
C VAL A 93 12.91 35.52 -25.32
N VAL A 94 12.14 34.43 -25.33
CA VAL A 94 10.79 34.34 -24.79
C VAL A 94 10.84 33.59 -23.47
N MET A 95 10.60 34.31 -22.38
CA MET A 95 10.40 33.74 -21.05
C MET A 95 8.94 33.33 -20.90
N SER A 96 8.67 32.16 -20.33
CA SER A 96 7.30 31.77 -19.96
C SER A 96 7.21 30.99 -18.66
N ASN A 97 6.03 31.04 -18.02
CA ASN A 97 5.74 30.34 -16.77
C ASN A 97 4.67 29.23 -16.96
N PRO A 98 4.39 28.38 -15.96
CA PRO A 98 3.43 27.28 -16.10
C PRO A 98 1.97 27.73 -16.28
N ALA A 99 1.67 29.00 -15.97
CA ALA A 99 0.37 29.62 -16.21
C ALA A 99 0.21 30.20 -17.64
N GLY A 100 1.21 30.03 -18.51
CA GLY A 100 1.16 30.47 -19.90
C GLY A 100 1.44 31.95 -20.13
N ALA A 101 1.78 32.72 -19.09
CA ALA A 101 2.25 34.09 -19.27
C ALA A 101 3.60 34.08 -20.00
N LYS A 102 3.81 35.06 -20.89
CA LYS A 102 5.02 35.20 -21.71
C LYS A 102 5.57 36.63 -21.66
N SER A 103 6.88 36.76 -21.79
CA SER A 103 7.54 38.04 -22.10
C SER A 103 8.69 37.85 -23.08
N ASN A 104 8.86 38.82 -23.98
CA ASN A 104 9.83 38.79 -25.07
C ASN A 104 10.92 39.83 -24.80
N MET A 105 12.18 39.42 -24.91
CA MET A 105 13.35 40.24 -24.56
C MET A 105 14.46 40.01 -25.59
N SER A 106 15.08 41.10 -26.07
CA SER A 106 16.21 41.02 -27.01
C SER A 106 17.54 41.24 -26.30
N PHE A 107 18.55 40.48 -26.70
CA PHE A 107 19.90 40.48 -26.11
C PHE A 107 20.96 40.68 -27.19
N LYS A 108 22.05 41.35 -26.83
CA LYS A 108 23.21 41.56 -27.69
C LYS A 108 24.41 40.78 -27.15
N ARG A 109 25.19 40.13 -28.01
CA ARG A 109 26.47 39.52 -27.62
C ARG A 109 27.45 40.62 -27.22
N ILE A 110 27.79 40.67 -25.93
CA ILE A 110 28.76 41.63 -25.37
C ILE A 110 30.17 41.06 -25.33
N TRP A 111 30.30 39.72 -25.30
CA TRP A 111 31.59 39.04 -25.30
C TRP A 111 31.52 37.69 -26.02
N GLN A 112 32.62 37.34 -26.66
CA GLN A 112 32.90 36.02 -27.23
C GLN A 112 34.35 35.68 -26.92
N SER A 113 34.69 34.39 -26.83
CA SER A 113 36.09 33.96 -26.78
C SER A 113 36.81 34.41 -28.04
N LYS A 114 37.65 35.45 -27.94
CA LYS A 114 38.72 35.68 -28.91
C LYS A 114 39.72 34.54 -28.74
N GLY A 115 40.09 33.89 -29.83
CA GLY A 115 40.76 32.60 -29.80
C GLY A 115 42.05 32.58 -28.98
N SER A 116 41.96 32.10 -27.74
CA SER A 116 43.06 31.47 -27.04
C SER A 116 43.37 30.15 -27.75
N ARG A 117 44.11 30.20 -28.86
CA ARG A 117 44.84 29.03 -29.32
C ARG A 117 45.94 28.76 -28.29
N PRO A 118 46.01 27.56 -27.67
CA PRO A 118 47.25 27.10 -27.08
C PRO A 118 48.37 27.13 -28.13
N LEU A 119 49.63 27.08 -27.68
CA LEU A 119 50.74 26.73 -28.56
C LEU A 119 50.65 25.23 -28.92
N GLU A 120 49.76 24.92 -29.85
CA GLU A 120 49.63 23.61 -30.48
C GLU A 120 49.57 23.78 -31.99
N LEU A 121 50.51 23.12 -32.68
CA LEU A 121 50.48 23.00 -34.13
C LEU A 121 49.36 22.00 -34.50
N GLN A 122 48.22 22.49 -34.98
CA GLN A 122 47.09 21.63 -35.34
C GLN A 122 47.35 20.88 -36.65
N GLY A 123 47.74 19.60 -36.56
CA GLY A 123 47.72 18.69 -37.70
C GLY A 123 46.30 18.23 -37.98
N SER A 124 45.64 18.80 -39.00
CA SER A 124 44.31 18.37 -39.45
C SER A 124 44.42 17.38 -40.60
N GLY A 125 44.04 16.12 -40.37
CA GLY A 125 43.86 15.11 -41.41
C GLY A 125 42.39 14.72 -41.58
N LEU A 126 41.96 14.49 -42.83
CA LEU A 126 40.75 13.74 -43.12
C LEU A 126 41.11 12.28 -43.42
N TRP A 127 40.55 11.36 -42.66
CA TRP A 127 40.55 9.94 -43.04
C TRP A 127 39.52 9.71 -44.14
N THR A 128 39.80 8.79 -45.07
CA THR A 128 38.81 8.39 -46.07
C THR A 128 37.60 7.76 -45.39
N HIS A 129 37.87 6.86 -44.43
CA HIS A 129 36.93 6.21 -43.52
C HIS A 129 37.61 6.06 -42.14
N ASP A 130 36.87 6.14 -41.04
CA ASP A 130 37.40 5.82 -39.70
C ASP A 130 37.17 4.36 -39.27
N ASP A 131 37.58 4.01 -38.06
CA ASP A 131 37.47 2.67 -37.45
C ASP A 131 36.02 2.22 -37.19
N THR A 132 35.05 3.14 -37.30
CA THR A 132 33.61 2.84 -37.28
C THR A 132 33.01 2.76 -38.69
N GLY A 133 33.81 2.98 -39.73
CA GLY A 133 33.39 3.04 -41.14
C GLY A 133 32.79 4.38 -41.57
N THR A 134 32.90 5.43 -40.75
CA THR A 134 32.33 6.74 -41.07
C THR A 134 33.21 7.48 -42.08
N GLU A 135 32.63 7.92 -43.19
CA GLU A 135 33.34 8.62 -44.26
C GLU A 135 33.78 10.03 -43.86
N LYS A 136 35.02 10.39 -44.26
CA LYS A 136 35.57 11.76 -44.15
C LYS A 136 35.61 12.31 -42.72
N SER A 137 35.67 11.43 -41.72
CA SER A 137 35.79 11.80 -40.31
C SER A 137 37.04 12.65 -40.06
N PRO A 138 36.88 13.91 -39.58
CA PRO A 138 38.02 14.79 -39.30
C PRO A 138 38.71 14.37 -38.00
N SER A 139 39.99 14.04 -38.09
CA SER A 139 40.79 13.70 -36.91
C SER A 139 41.36 14.96 -36.27
N PHE A 140 40.76 15.38 -35.17
CA PHE A 140 41.35 16.36 -34.26
C PHE A 140 41.86 15.64 -33.00
N ARG A 141 43.13 15.87 -32.66
CA ARG A 141 43.82 15.41 -31.45
C ARG A 141 44.67 16.57 -30.93
N ALA A 142 44.67 16.77 -29.62
CA ALA A 142 45.46 17.78 -28.93
C ALA A 142 46.32 17.04 -27.92
N GLU A 143 47.63 16.96 -28.18
CA GLU A 143 48.58 16.12 -27.47
C GLU A 143 49.89 16.86 -27.23
N SER A 144 50.53 16.59 -26.10
CA SER A 144 51.75 17.29 -25.70
C SER A 144 52.93 16.97 -26.63
N GLN A 145 53.51 18.01 -27.22
CA GLN A 145 54.67 17.89 -28.10
C GLN A 145 55.97 17.73 -27.30
N LYS A 146 56.86 16.86 -27.79
CA LYS A 146 58.22 16.66 -27.27
C LYS A 146 59.24 17.07 -28.32
N MET A 147 60.08 18.04 -27.98
CA MET A 147 61.21 18.46 -28.82
C MET A 147 62.26 17.36 -28.92
N LEU A 148 62.81 17.14 -30.11
CA LEU A 148 63.83 16.14 -30.39
C LEU A 148 65.12 16.80 -30.92
N PRO A 149 66.31 16.31 -30.53
CA PRO A 149 67.57 16.79 -31.08
C PRO A 149 67.78 16.32 -32.52
N GLY A 150 68.72 16.96 -33.24
CA GLY A 150 69.15 16.55 -34.58
C GLY A 150 68.34 17.15 -35.74
N ALA A 151 67.85 18.38 -35.59
CA ALA A 151 67.05 19.09 -36.60
C ALA A 151 67.89 19.93 -37.60
N GLY A 152 69.20 20.09 -37.40
CA GLY A 152 70.03 20.97 -38.22
C GLY A 152 69.69 22.45 -38.01
N LYS A 153 69.47 23.20 -39.09
CA LYS A 153 68.93 24.57 -39.07
C LYS A 153 67.40 24.49 -39.11
N GLY A 154 66.80 24.07 -38.00
CA GLY A 154 65.37 23.83 -37.98
C GLY A 154 64.88 23.19 -36.68
N VAL A 155 63.65 22.68 -36.72
CA VAL A 155 62.92 22.23 -35.54
C VAL A 155 62.41 20.81 -35.74
N LYS A 156 62.79 19.90 -34.84
CA LYS A 156 62.30 18.52 -34.83
C LYS A 156 61.51 18.26 -33.56
N PHE A 157 60.32 17.70 -33.71
CA PHE A 157 59.43 17.38 -32.59
C PHE A 157 58.63 16.12 -32.89
N SER A 158 58.16 15.47 -31.84
CA SER A 158 57.23 14.35 -31.93
C SER A 158 56.07 14.55 -30.98
N TYR A 159 54.91 14.01 -31.32
CA TYR A 159 53.81 13.82 -30.39
C TYR A 159 53.28 12.39 -30.53
N HIS A 160 52.79 11.86 -29.42
CA HIS A 160 52.18 10.54 -29.35
C HIS A 160 50.66 10.71 -29.22
N SER A 161 49.91 10.00 -30.04
CA SER A 161 48.46 9.80 -29.87
C SER A 161 48.18 8.32 -30.15
N TYR A 162 47.20 7.98 -30.97
CA TYR A 162 47.09 6.62 -31.53
C TYR A 162 48.29 6.23 -32.43
N TYR A 163 48.99 7.22 -32.98
CA TYR A 163 50.20 7.08 -33.77
C TYR A 163 51.36 7.87 -33.13
N ASP A 164 52.58 7.36 -33.27
CA ASP A 164 53.82 8.12 -33.05
C ASP A 164 54.10 8.98 -34.29
N ILE A 165 53.89 10.31 -34.19
CA ILE A 165 54.15 11.23 -35.31
C ILE A 165 55.39 12.04 -35.01
N THR A 166 56.36 12.00 -35.92
CA THR A 166 57.60 12.78 -35.86
C THR A 166 57.66 13.76 -37.03
N CYS A 167 57.77 15.04 -36.70
CA CYS A 167 57.86 16.13 -37.66
C CYS A 167 59.27 16.74 -37.63
N THR A 168 59.85 16.98 -38.81
CA THR A 168 61.12 17.69 -38.96
C THR A 168 60.90 18.87 -39.90
N TRP A 169 61.05 20.08 -39.37
CA TRP A 169 61.04 21.34 -40.12
C TRP A 169 62.47 21.74 -40.46
N ASP A 170 62.74 22.07 -41.72
CA ASP A 170 64.01 22.65 -42.19
C ASP A 170 63.78 24.09 -42.65
N GLU A 171 64.44 25.04 -41.96
CA GLU A 171 64.34 26.48 -42.26
C GLU A 171 65.04 26.85 -43.57
N THR A 172 65.92 25.98 -44.09
CA THR A 172 66.65 26.22 -45.35
C THR A 172 65.82 25.90 -46.57
N THR A 173 64.90 24.93 -46.46
CA THR A 173 64.04 24.47 -47.58
C THR A 173 62.57 24.82 -47.40
N GLU A 174 62.19 25.41 -46.26
CA GLU A 174 60.81 25.76 -45.87
C GLU A 174 59.82 24.58 -45.98
N LYS A 175 60.28 23.40 -45.58
CA LYS A 175 59.54 22.14 -45.68
C LYS A 175 59.40 21.44 -44.34
N LEU A 176 58.24 20.81 -44.16
CA LEU A 176 57.93 19.94 -43.04
C LEU A 176 57.91 18.48 -43.52
N ALA A 177 58.92 17.69 -43.16
CA ALA A 177 58.89 16.24 -43.34
C ALA A 177 58.12 15.58 -42.19
N VAL A 178 57.15 14.71 -42.50
CA VAL A 178 56.32 14.02 -41.50
C VAL A 178 56.45 12.50 -41.62
N HIS A 179 56.89 11.87 -40.54
CA HIS A 179 56.96 10.42 -40.39
C HIS A 179 55.90 9.95 -39.39
N MET A 180 55.18 8.88 -39.71
CA MET A 180 54.15 8.29 -38.85
C MET A 180 54.44 6.82 -38.58
N LYS A 181 54.36 6.44 -37.31
CA LYS A 181 54.49 5.05 -36.85
C LYS A 181 53.21 4.62 -36.13
N GLY A 182 52.61 3.54 -36.60
CA GLY A 182 51.39 2.95 -36.03
C GLY A 182 51.60 1.54 -35.46
N PRO A 183 50.53 0.91 -34.98
CA PRO A 183 50.59 -0.44 -34.41
C PRO A 183 51.04 -1.52 -35.41
N GLU A 184 50.74 -1.34 -36.70
CA GLU A 184 50.95 -2.36 -37.75
C GLU A 184 52.00 -1.97 -38.81
N ALA A 185 52.35 -0.69 -38.95
CA ALA A 185 53.33 -0.22 -39.94
C ALA A 185 53.94 1.14 -39.58
N ASN A 186 55.14 1.40 -40.11
CA ASN A 186 55.76 2.74 -40.17
C ASN A 186 55.67 3.27 -41.61
N GLN A 187 55.34 4.54 -41.78
CA GLN A 187 55.18 5.16 -43.09
C GLN A 187 55.66 6.63 -43.08
N ASP A 188 56.49 6.98 -44.06
CA ASP A 188 56.76 8.39 -44.40
C ASP A 188 55.56 8.98 -45.14
N LEU A 189 55.00 10.07 -44.61
CA LEU A 189 53.87 10.78 -45.21
C LEU A 189 54.32 11.85 -46.22
N GLY A 190 55.63 12.12 -46.28
CA GLY A 190 56.27 12.99 -47.27
C GLY A 190 56.66 14.37 -46.72
N GLU A 191 57.06 15.24 -47.65
CA GLU A 191 57.40 16.64 -47.40
C GLU A 191 56.22 17.55 -47.73
N TYR A 192 55.86 18.43 -46.80
CA TYR A 192 54.80 19.42 -46.96
C TYR A 192 55.42 20.81 -47.05
N ASN A 193 54.99 21.60 -48.06
CA ASN A 193 55.46 22.97 -48.27
C ASN A 193 54.79 23.94 -47.28
N LEU A 194 55.50 25.00 -46.90
CA LEU A 194 54.94 26.07 -46.08
C LEU A 194 53.85 26.86 -46.83
N SER A 195 52.63 26.85 -46.29
CA SER A 195 51.50 27.59 -46.88
C SER A 195 51.36 29.03 -46.37
N ALA A 196 51.88 29.33 -45.18
CA ALA A 196 51.91 30.67 -44.59
C ALA A 196 52.90 30.75 -43.41
N LEU A 197 53.76 31.77 -43.40
CA LEU A 197 54.56 32.15 -42.24
C LEU A 197 53.84 33.27 -41.49
N ILE A 198 53.60 33.09 -40.18
CA ILE A 198 53.13 34.17 -39.31
C ILE A 198 54.32 34.67 -38.52
N ASP A 199 55.04 35.63 -39.09
CA ASP A 199 56.12 36.32 -38.38
C ASP A 199 55.51 37.18 -37.25
N ARG A 200 55.93 36.88 -36.03
CA ARG A 200 55.61 37.70 -34.85
C ARG A 200 56.74 38.69 -34.67
N HIS A 201 56.61 39.86 -35.30
CA HIS A 201 57.51 40.99 -35.05
C HIS A 201 57.75 41.16 -33.55
N SER A 202 58.98 40.92 -33.10
CA SER A 202 59.41 41.21 -31.74
C SER A 202 59.46 42.73 -31.57
N HIS A 203 59.03 43.20 -30.40
CA HIS A 203 59.39 44.55 -29.96
C HIS A 203 60.83 44.54 -29.43
N ASP A 204 61.81 44.37 -30.32
CA ASP A 204 63.20 44.57 -29.97
C ASP A 204 63.48 46.05 -29.74
N TRP A 205 63.69 46.40 -28.47
CA TRP A 205 64.09 47.73 -28.00
C TRP A 205 65.61 47.91 -28.03
N THR A 206 66.27 47.41 -29.08
CA THR A 206 67.61 47.87 -29.43
C THR A 206 67.46 49.22 -30.13
N PRO A 207 68.08 50.31 -29.61
CA PRO A 207 68.22 51.54 -30.39
C PRO A 207 68.94 51.21 -31.70
N PRO A 208 68.66 51.90 -32.81
CA PRO A 208 69.51 51.79 -33.99
C PRO A 208 70.94 52.11 -33.57
N GLU A 209 71.88 51.21 -33.86
CA GLU A 209 73.30 51.54 -33.75
C GLU A 209 73.55 52.77 -34.62
N TYR A 210 73.87 53.89 -33.98
CA TYR A 210 74.40 55.03 -34.70
C TYR A 210 75.65 54.56 -35.42
N SER A 211 75.62 54.53 -36.75
CA SER A 211 76.82 54.45 -37.56
C SER A 211 77.84 55.44 -37.01
N PRO A 212 79.11 55.05 -36.79
CA PRO A 212 80.09 55.95 -36.21
C PRO A 212 80.15 57.23 -37.05
N PRO A 213 80.13 58.42 -36.42
CA PRO A 213 79.88 59.67 -37.13
C PRO A 213 80.91 59.88 -38.23
N GLU A 214 80.45 60.20 -39.43
CA GLU A 214 81.33 60.58 -40.53
C GLU A 214 82.14 61.83 -40.13
N LYS A 215 83.39 61.89 -40.62
CA LYS A 215 84.41 62.88 -40.24
C LYS A 215 84.17 64.31 -40.74
N THR A 216 82.92 64.70 -40.97
CA THR A 216 82.53 65.85 -41.80
C THR A 216 81.99 67.06 -41.03
N GLU A 217 81.63 66.93 -39.75
CA GLU A 217 80.97 68.01 -38.97
C GLU A 217 81.81 68.62 -37.82
N VAL A 218 83.15 68.68 -37.95
CA VAL A 218 83.99 69.54 -37.09
C VAL A 218 85.12 70.23 -37.87
N GLU A 219 84.80 70.94 -38.96
CA GLU A 219 85.70 71.99 -39.46
C GLU A 219 85.58 73.26 -38.60
N VAL A 220 86.18 73.20 -37.41
CA VAL A 220 86.59 74.42 -36.70
C VAL A 220 87.61 75.11 -37.60
N ARG A 221 87.17 76.16 -38.32
CA ARG A 221 88.03 76.96 -39.18
C ARG A 221 89.11 77.67 -38.35
N LEU A 222 90.26 77.00 -38.19
CA LEU A 222 91.54 77.66 -38.00
C LEU A 222 91.68 78.74 -39.09
N PRO A 223 92.21 79.93 -38.78
CA PRO A 223 92.36 80.98 -39.78
C PRO A 223 93.28 80.48 -40.89
N GLN A 224 92.69 80.18 -42.05
CA GLN A 224 93.42 79.84 -43.26
C GLN A 224 94.47 80.93 -43.51
N PRO A 225 95.76 80.58 -43.63
CA PRO A 225 96.79 81.55 -43.95
C PRO A 225 96.55 82.03 -45.39
N GLN A 226 95.83 83.13 -45.53
CA GLN A 226 95.73 83.81 -46.81
C GLN A 226 97.14 84.12 -47.30
N PRO A 227 97.44 83.91 -48.59
CA PRO A 227 98.78 84.13 -49.11
C PRO A 227 99.18 85.57 -48.79
N SER A 228 100.29 85.73 -48.05
CA SER A 228 100.86 87.04 -47.82
C SER A 228 101.06 87.70 -49.19
N LEU A 229 100.53 88.92 -49.36
CA LEU A 229 100.73 89.73 -50.57
C LEU A 229 102.19 89.59 -51.01
N PRO A 230 102.46 89.26 -52.29
CA PRO A 230 103.78 88.85 -52.72
C PRO A 230 104.80 89.90 -52.30
N ARG A 231 105.77 89.49 -51.48
CA ARG A 231 106.84 90.40 -51.05
C ARG A 231 107.51 90.93 -52.30
N ILE A 232 107.54 92.25 -52.45
CA ILE A 232 108.25 92.91 -53.53
C ILE A 232 109.74 92.66 -53.28
N LEU A 233 110.28 91.62 -53.92
CA LEU A 233 111.68 91.19 -53.82
C LEU A 233 112.58 91.91 -54.84
N GLY A 234 112.01 92.70 -55.75
CA GLY A 234 112.76 93.69 -56.51
C GLY A 234 113.05 94.93 -55.64
N PRO A 235 114.14 95.67 -55.89
CA PRO A 235 114.32 96.97 -55.25
C PRO A 235 113.12 97.86 -55.54
N LEU A 236 112.56 98.48 -54.51
CA LEU A 236 111.51 99.50 -54.66
C LEU A 236 112.00 100.52 -55.71
N PRO A 237 111.18 100.83 -56.74
CA PRO A 237 111.60 101.72 -57.80
C PRO A 237 111.73 103.12 -57.21
N PHE A 238 112.94 103.48 -56.79
CA PHE A 238 113.23 104.82 -56.32
C PHE A 238 112.84 105.81 -57.43
N PRO A 239 111.87 106.70 -57.17
CA PRO A 239 111.28 107.55 -58.19
C PRO A 239 112.35 108.45 -58.80
N LYS A 240 112.49 108.41 -60.13
CA LYS A 240 113.58 109.11 -60.84
C LYS A 240 113.36 110.63 -60.93
N ASN A 241 112.17 111.10 -60.58
CA ASN A 241 111.77 112.51 -60.59
C ASN A 241 110.66 112.74 -59.54
N LEU A 242 110.39 114.01 -59.25
CA LEU A 242 109.41 114.43 -58.24
C LEU A 242 107.97 113.93 -58.50
N ILE A 243 107.56 113.79 -59.76
CA ILE A 243 106.21 113.35 -60.13
C ILE A 243 106.02 111.86 -59.81
N ASP A 244 107.02 111.04 -60.10
CA ASP A 244 107.01 109.61 -59.73
C ASP A 244 106.98 109.42 -58.20
N THR A 245 107.65 110.30 -57.44
CA THR A 245 107.60 110.30 -55.97
C THR A 245 106.18 110.55 -55.49
N LEU A 246 105.54 111.63 -55.96
CA LEU A 246 104.18 111.98 -55.58
C LEU A 246 103.18 110.87 -55.95
N ARG A 247 103.34 110.23 -57.12
CA ARG A 247 102.51 109.07 -57.52
C ARG A 247 102.69 107.87 -56.59
N HIS A 248 103.93 107.53 -56.20
CA HIS A 248 104.18 106.45 -55.24
C HIS A 248 103.65 106.78 -53.85
N THR A 249 103.82 108.01 -53.37
CA THR A 249 103.28 108.44 -52.07
C THR A 249 101.76 108.37 -52.04
N ILE A 250 101.07 108.79 -53.11
CA ILE A 250 99.61 108.69 -53.22
C ILE A 250 99.17 107.21 -53.22
N ALA A 251 99.80 106.35 -54.03
CA ALA A 251 99.46 104.92 -54.08
C ALA A 251 99.70 104.21 -52.73
N PHE A 252 100.78 104.55 -52.02
CA PHE A 252 101.05 104.00 -50.69
C PHE A 252 100.07 104.50 -49.63
N ALA A 253 99.67 105.78 -49.69
CA ALA A 253 98.66 106.34 -48.79
C ALA A 253 97.28 105.71 -49.03
N ASP A 254 96.90 105.49 -50.29
CA ASP A 254 95.65 104.80 -50.66
C ASP A 254 95.65 103.33 -50.20
N GLN A 255 96.74 102.60 -50.43
CA GLN A 255 96.90 101.23 -49.93
C GLN A 255 96.85 101.16 -48.39
N ALA A 256 97.48 102.12 -47.70
CA ALA A 256 97.42 102.22 -46.24
C ALA A 256 96.00 102.53 -45.74
N GLY A 257 95.27 103.41 -46.43
CA GLY A 257 93.87 103.72 -46.15
C GLY A 257 92.96 102.50 -46.33
N TYR A 258 93.12 101.77 -47.44
CA TYR A 258 92.39 100.51 -47.68
C TYR A 258 92.67 99.46 -46.61
N LEU A 259 93.94 99.25 -46.23
CA LEU A 259 94.33 98.30 -45.19
C LEU A 259 93.78 98.70 -43.81
N ALA A 260 93.79 99.99 -43.47
CA ALA A 260 93.20 100.50 -42.23
C ALA A 260 91.67 100.28 -42.21
N LYS A 261 90.97 100.58 -43.31
CA LYS A 261 89.53 100.37 -43.45
C LYS A 261 89.16 98.88 -43.36
N TYR A 262 89.89 98.01 -44.05
CA TYR A 262 89.73 96.57 -43.99
C TYR A 262 89.98 96.00 -42.59
N ALA A 263 90.98 96.50 -41.88
CA ALA A 263 91.24 96.12 -40.49
C ALA A 263 90.11 96.56 -39.55
N GLU A 264 89.58 97.78 -39.71
CA GLU A 264 88.43 98.28 -38.95
C GLU A 264 87.17 97.42 -39.17
N ASP A 265 86.82 97.14 -40.43
CA ASP A 265 85.62 96.37 -40.75
C ASP A 265 85.75 94.90 -40.30
N ARG A 266 86.95 94.32 -40.41
CA ARG A 266 87.23 92.98 -39.88
C ARG A 266 87.20 92.93 -38.36
N PHE A 267 87.64 93.98 -37.67
CA PHE A 267 87.52 94.09 -36.22
C PHE A 267 86.04 94.16 -35.79
N LYS A 268 85.23 95.02 -36.43
CA LYS A 268 83.78 95.12 -36.16
C LYS A 268 83.03 93.80 -36.41
N ALA A 269 83.38 93.08 -37.47
CA ALA A 269 82.80 91.77 -37.75
C ALA A 269 83.18 90.72 -36.69
N LEU A 270 84.42 90.74 -36.19
CA LEU A 270 84.90 89.84 -35.14
C LEU A 270 84.27 90.17 -33.77
N ASP A 271 84.12 91.45 -33.46
CA ASP A 271 83.48 91.95 -32.23
C ASP A 271 81.99 91.55 -32.18
N ALA A 272 81.27 91.69 -33.30
CA ALA A 272 79.89 91.21 -33.44
C ALA A 272 79.76 89.69 -33.30
N ASP A 273 80.65 88.89 -33.91
CA ASP A 273 80.68 87.43 -33.74
C ASP A 273 81.02 87.02 -32.29
N PHE A 274 81.93 87.74 -31.63
CA PHE A 274 82.27 87.51 -30.23
C PHE A 274 81.06 87.75 -29.31
N HIS A 275 80.34 88.85 -29.51
CA HIS A 275 79.11 89.15 -28.76
C HIS A 275 78.01 88.10 -29.02
N ALA A 276 77.77 87.72 -30.28
CA ALA A 276 76.78 86.70 -30.64
C ALA A 276 77.10 85.33 -30.00
N ARG A 277 78.39 84.92 -29.98
CA ARG A 277 78.84 83.71 -29.28
C ARG A 277 78.68 83.81 -27.77
N GLY A 278 78.85 84.99 -27.19
CA GLY A 278 78.59 85.25 -25.77
C GLY A 278 77.11 85.02 -25.40
N GLU A 279 76.18 85.49 -26.23
CA GLU A 279 74.74 85.24 -26.05
C GLU A 279 74.40 83.76 -26.20
N GLN A 280 74.94 83.09 -27.22
CA GLN A 280 74.76 81.63 -27.41
C GLN A 280 75.29 80.82 -26.23
N LEU A 281 76.45 81.18 -25.67
CA LEU A 281 77.01 80.51 -24.50
C LEU A 281 76.13 80.71 -23.25
N ASN A 282 75.57 81.91 -23.05
CA ASN A 282 74.65 82.19 -21.95
C ASN A 282 73.33 81.41 -22.09
N ALA A 283 72.78 81.31 -23.31
CA ALA A 283 71.60 80.51 -23.60
C ALA A 283 71.86 79.02 -23.33
N ALA A 284 72.93 78.45 -23.89
CA ALA A 284 73.31 77.05 -23.67
C ALA A 284 73.63 76.73 -22.20
N THR A 285 74.18 77.69 -21.44
CA THR A 285 74.41 77.56 -19.99
C THR A 285 73.10 77.52 -19.21
N THR A 286 72.12 78.34 -19.62
CA THR A 286 70.78 78.37 -19.02
C THR A 286 70.03 77.06 -19.28
N GLU A 287 70.03 76.58 -20.52
CA GLU A 287 69.44 75.30 -20.92
C GLU A 287 70.08 74.13 -20.16
N ASN A 288 71.41 74.08 -20.05
CA ASN A 288 72.11 73.08 -19.24
C ASN A 288 71.72 73.12 -17.76
N SER A 289 71.37 74.29 -17.21
CA SER A 289 70.91 74.42 -15.83
C SER A 289 69.51 73.84 -15.65
N GLU A 290 68.58 74.09 -16.57
CA GLU A 290 67.23 73.51 -16.51
C GLU A 290 67.24 71.99 -16.76
N LEU A 291 67.98 71.50 -17.75
CA LEU A 291 68.15 70.06 -18.00
C LEU A 291 68.70 69.32 -16.76
N ARG A 292 69.63 69.95 -16.02
CA ARG A 292 70.14 69.39 -14.75
C ARG A 292 69.08 69.33 -13.64
N LYS A 293 68.15 70.28 -13.58
CA LYS A 293 67.01 70.23 -12.63
C LYS A 293 66.03 69.13 -13.02
N GLU A 294 65.73 68.98 -14.32
CA GLU A 294 64.83 67.95 -14.83
C GLU A 294 65.40 66.54 -14.61
N ILE A 295 66.69 66.32 -14.93
CA ILE A 295 67.40 65.07 -14.60
C ILE A 295 67.30 64.75 -13.11
N LYS A 296 67.51 65.74 -12.22
CA LYS A 296 67.37 65.53 -10.77
C LYS A 296 65.94 65.10 -10.41
N LYS A 297 64.93 65.79 -10.93
CA LYS A 297 63.52 65.45 -10.67
C LYS A 297 63.19 64.01 -11.13
N LEU A 298 63.63 63.62 -12.32
CA LEU A 298 63.44 62.27 -12.85
C LEU A 298 64.14 61.19 -12.01
N ILE A 299 65.30 61.49 -11.42
CA ILE A 299 65.99 60.59 -10.46
C ILE A 299 65.17 60.45 -9.17
N ASP A 300 64.65 61.56 -8.63
CA ASP A 300 63.83 61.55 -7.42
C ASP A 300 62.51 60.78 -7.65
N ASP A 301 61.82 61.02 -8.77
CA ASP A 301 60.61 60.29 -9.19
C ASP A 301 60.89 58.78 -9.40
N LEU A 302 62.00 58.42 -10.05
CA LEU A 302 62.42 57.02 -10.23
C LEU A 302 62.68 56.30 -8.90
N ASN A 303 63.22 56.99 -7.90
CA ASN A 303 63.45 56.42 -6.58
C ASN A 303 62.13 56.17 -5.83
N VAL A 304 61.13 57.05 -6.00
CA VAL A 304 59.78 56.85 -5.46
C VAL A 304 59.09 55.64 -6.11
N GLU A 305 59.16 55.49 -7.42
CA GLU A 305 58.55 54.33 -8.12
C GLU A 305 59.26 53.01 -7.80
N LYS A 306 60.59 53.02 -7.60
CA LYS A 306 61.32 51.85 -7.07
C LYS A 306 60.84 51.46 -5.68
N ALA A 307 60.62 52.43 -4.78
CA ALA A 307 60.10 52.16 -3.43
C ALA A 307 58.68 51.57 -3.47
N LYS A 308 57.78 52.11 -4.30
CA LYS A 308 56.43 51.55 -4.54
C LYS A 308 56.48 50.12 -5.09
N THR A 309 57.39 49.85 -6.03
CA THR A 309 57.58 48.52 -6.63
C THR A 309 58.04 47.49 -5.59
N ALA A 310 58.91 47.90 -4.66
CA ALA A 310 59.35 47.06 -3.55
C ALA A 310 58.21 46.75 -2.56
N ASP A 311 57.39 47.75 -2.18
CA ASP A 311 56.20 47.54 -1.32
C ASP A 311 55.20 46.58 -1.97
N LEU A 312 54.85 46.80 -3.25
CA LEU A 312 53.92 45.95 -3.99
C LEU A 312 54.44 44.51 -4.11
N THR A 313 55.75 44.34 -4.32
CA THR A 313 56.39 43.01 -4.39
C THR A 313 56.32 42.30 -3.05
N LYS A 314 56.58 43.01 -1.94
CA LYS A 314 56.44 42.45 -0.59
C LYS A 314 54.98 42.06 -0.30
N ARG A 315 54.02 42.95 -0.55
CA ARG A 315 52.59 42.67 -0.34
C ARG A 315 52.07 41.52 -1.19
N LEU A 316 52.60 41.34 -2.41
CA LEU A 316 52.30 40.19 -3.25
C LEU A 316 52.87 38.88 -2.67
N ALA A 317 54.06 38.91 -2.09
CA ALA A 317 54.65 37.75 -1.41
C ALA A 317 53.84 37.38 -0.15
N ASP A 318 53.52 38.37 0.69
CA ASP A 318 52.72 38.18 1.91
C ASP A 318 51.32 37.63 1.58
N ALA A 319 50.65 38.16 0.55
CA ALA A 319 49.35 37.67 0.09
C ALA A 319 49.40 36.23 -0.47
N ARG A 320 50.47 35.88 -1.20
CA ARG A 320 50.70 34.50 -1.67
C ARG A 320 50.92 33.53 -0.52
N ALA A 321 51.68 33.93 0.51
CA ALA A 321 51.91 33.12 1.70
C ALA A 321 50.62 32.89 2.49
N ALA A 322 49.81 33.93 2.70
CA ALA A 322 48.51 33.83 3.35
C ALA A 322 47.56 32.89 2.58
N HIS A 323 47.44 33.06 1.27
CA HIS A 323 46.59 32.20 0.43
C HIS A 323 47.06 30.72 0.43
N ALA A 324 48.38 30.47 0.47
CA ALA A 324 48.92 29.11 0.59
C ALA A 324 48.59 28.47 1.94
N ALA A 325 48.59 29.24 3.03
CA ALA A 325 48.18 28.76 4.35
C ALA A 325 46.67 28.47 4.42
N ASP A 326 45.83 29.33 3.84
CA ASP A 326 44.37 29.13 3.75
C ASP A 326 44.00 27.92 2.89
N LEU A 327 44.70 27.70 1.77
CA LEU A 327 44.55 26.48 0.96
C LEU A 327 44.90 25.23 1.78
N LYS A 328 46.07 25.21 2.43
CA LYS A 328 46.48 24.05 3.25
C LYS A 328 45.46 23.74 4.34
N LYS A 329 44.93 24.76 5.02
CA LYS A 329 43.88 24.59 6.02
C LYS A 329 42.59 24.01 5.40
N ARG A 330 42.16 24.51 4.25
CA ARG A 330 41.00 23.98 3.53
C ARG A 330 41.18 22.53 3.08
N ASP A 331 42.38 22.15 2.66
CA ASP A 331 42.70 20.77 2.29
C ASP A 331 42.68 19.83 3.52
N GLU A 332 43.17 20.31 4.68
CA GLU A 332 43.06 19.60 5.97
C GLU A 332 41.59 19.46 6.42
N ASP A 333 40.79 20.53 6.34
CA ASP A 333 39.35 20.54 6.64
C ASP A 333 38.58 19.58 5.71
N LEU A 334 38.88 19.57 4.40
CA LEU A 334 38.30 18.64 3.41
C LEU A 334 38.70 17.18 3.68
N ALA A 335 39.95 16.92 4.06
CA ALA A 335 40.42 15.58 4.40
C ALA A 335 39.75 15.04 5.67
N ASN A 336 39.47 15.90 6.64
CA ASN A 336 38.73 15.53 7.84
C ASN A 336 37.23 15.33 7.57
N GLY A 337 36.62 16.18 6.71
CA GLY A 337 35.23 16.00 6.27
C GLY A 337 34.99 14.63 5.62
N LYS A 338 35.86 14.23 4.68
CA LYS A 338 35.77 12.91 4.03
C LYS A 338 35.85 11.72 5.00
N LYS A 339 36.64 11.83 6.07
CA LYS A 339 36.71 10.78 7.10
C LYS A 339 35.40 10.69 7.90
N HIS A 340 34.79 11.84 8.20
CA HIS A 340 33.46 11.86 8.80
C HIS A 340 32.42 11.22 7.88
N ASP A 341 32.41 11.57 6.59
CA ASP A 341 31.52 10.93 5.61
C ASP A 341 31.70 9.39 5.59
N ASP A 342 32.95 8.90 5.57
CA ASP A 342 33.27 7.45 5.61
C ASP A 342 32.84 6.76 6.93
N GLU A 343 32.82 7.47 8.06
CA GLU A 343 32.38 6.96 9.37
C GLU A 343 30.85 7.00 9.51
N ASP A 344 30.22 8.06 9.00
CA ASP A 344 28.76 8.20 8.94
C ASP A 344 28.16 7.15 8.00
N HIS A 345 28.77 6.89 6.83
CA HIS A 345 28.35 5.82 5.92
C HIS A 345 28.39 4.43 6.60
N LYS A 346 29.49 4.08 7.28
CA LYS A 346 29.58 2.81 8.05
C LYS A 346 28.53 2.74 9.16
N THR A 347 28.24 3.87 9.79
CA THR A 347 27.22 3.95 10.85
C THR A 347 25.81 3.76 10.28
N ILE A 348 25.51 4.37 9.13
CA ILE A 348 24.26 4.21 8.39
C ILE A 348 24.08 2.74 7.96
N ASP A 349 25.08 2.11 7.34
CA ASP A 349 25.00 0.71 6.89
C ASP A 349 24.73 -0.26 8.06
N ARG A 350 25.37 -0.01 9.21
CA ARG A 350 25.12 -0.77 10.45
C ARG A 350 23.69 -0.57 10.96
N LEU A 351 23.19 0.66 10.94
CA LEU A 351 21.81 0.98 11.38
C LEU A 351 20.77 0.41 10.42
N VAL A 352 21.01 0.41 9.11
CA VAL A 352 20.17 -0.24 8.10
C VAL A 352 20.09 -1.74 8.38
N SER A 353 21.24 -2.39 8.57
CA SER A 353 21.32 -3.83 8.90
C SER A 353 20.55 -4.19 10.18
N GLN A 354 20.67 -3.36 11.23
CA GLN A 354 19.89 -3.52 12.46
C GLN A 354 18.38 -3.33 12.24
N LEU A 355 17.99 -2.33 11.46
CA LEU A 355 16.59 -2.02 11.18
C LEU A 355 15.92 -3.09 10.31
N GLU A 356 16.66 -3.74 9.40
CA GLU A 356 16.20 -4.92 8.67
C GLU A 356 16.04 -6.15 9.57
N TYR A 357 16.99 -6.40 10.47
CA TYR A 357 16.88 -7.46 11.48
C TYR A 357 15.64 -7.27 12.39
N GLU A 358 15.43 -6.06 12.90
CA GLU A 358 14.26 -5.73 13.73
C GLU A 358 12.93 -5.87 12.97
N ARG A 359 12.91 -5.50 11.67
CA ARG A 359 11.74 -5.74 10.81
C ARG A 359 11.44 -7.24 10.63
N ALA A 360 12.46 -8.06 10.40
CA ALA A 360 12.31 -9.51 10.29
C ALA A 360 11.85 -10.15 11.61
N SER A 361 12.45 -9.74 12.73
CA SER A 361 12.06 -10.14 14.09
C SER A 361 10.59 -9.81 14.37
N LYS A 362 10.17 -8.57 14.07
CA LYS A 362 8.78 -8.12 14.22
C LYS A 362 7.80 -8.94 13.35
N ALA A 363 8.17 -9.27 12.12
CA ALA A 363 7.33 -10.08 11.23
C ALA A 363 7.12 -11.50 11.78
N GLU A 364 8.17 -12.14 12.33
CA GLU A 364 8.07 -13.46 12.95
C GLU A 364 7.27 -13.43 14.27
N VAL A 365 7.39 -12.36 15.06
CA VAL A 365 6.54 -12.15 16.26
C VAL A 365 5.08 -11.95 15.86
N GLN A 366 4.78 -11.19 14.80
CA GLN A 366 3.41 -11.01 14.32
C GLN A 366 2.82 -12.35 13.86
N LYS A 367 3.55 -13.13 13.08
CA LYS A 367 3.13 -14.47 12.64
C LYS A 367 2.81 -15.40 13.82
N LYS A 368 3.62 -15.37 14.88
CA LYS A 368 3.35 -16.12 16.13
C LYS A 368 2.10 -15.61 16.86
N LEU A 369 1.87 -14.29 16.88
CA LEU A 369 0.67 -13.69 17.46
C LEU A 369 -0.59 -14.09 16.68
N ASP A 370 -0.54 -14.08 15.35
CA ASP A 370 -1.66 -14.46 14.48
C ASP A 370 -2.01 -15.96 14.65
N GLN A 371 -0.99 -16.83 14.73
CA GLN A 371 -1.17 -18.25 15.04
C GLN A 371 -1.78 -18.44 16.43
N THR A 372 -1.21 -17.80 17.47
CA THR A 372 -1.71 -17.92 18.85
C THR A 372 -3.15 -17.41 19.00
N THR A 373 -3.51 -16.36 18.24
CA THR A 373 -4.88 -15.83 18.21
C THR A 373 -5.86 -16.80 17.54
N THR A 374 -5.39 -17.56 16.54
CA THR A 374 -6.18 -18.61 15.88
C THR A 374 -6.35 -19.81 16.82
N ASP A 375 -5.27 -20.28 17.44
CA ASP A 375 -5.27 -21.39 18.40
C ASP A 375 -6.17 -21.07 19.62
N LEU A 376 -6.18 -19.82 20.07
CA LEU A 376 -7.06 -19.34 21.15
C LEU A 376 -8.54 -19.43 20.75
N ARG A 377 -8.91 -18.97 19.55
CA ARG A 377 -10.30 -19.08 19.05
C ARG A 377 -10.75 -20.54 18.93
N ASP A 378 -9.87 -21.42 18.46
CA ASP A 378 -10.14 -22.85 18.39
C ASP A 378 -10.32 -23.47 19.79
N ALA A 379 -9.52 -23.06 20.77
CA ALA A 379 -9.67 -23.47 22.16
C ALA A 379 -10.98 -22.96 22.79
N GLU A 380 -11.35 -21.70 22.57
CA GLU A 380 -12.62 -21.12 23.01
C GLU A 380 -13.83 -21.84 22.39
N ALA A 381 -13.77 -22.16 21.09
CA ALA A 381 -14.81 -22.91 20.40
C ALA A 381 -14.96 -24.33 20.97
N ARG A 382 -13.85 -25.03 21.26
CA ARG A 382 -13.86 -26.33 21.95
C ARG A 382 -14.44 -26.24 23.35
N LEU A 383 -14.03 -25.23 24.14
CA LEU A 383 -14.56 -25.01 25.49
C LEU A 383 -16.08 -24.80 25.48
N LYS A 384 -16.59 -24.01 24.52
CA LYS A 384 -18.03 -23.80 24.32
C LYS A 384 -18.76 -25.09 23.93
N ALA A 385 -18.17 -25.93 23.10
CA ALA A 385 -18.73 -27.23 22.72
C ALA A 385 -18.77 -28.21 23.89
N GLU A 386 -17.71 -28.30 24.70
CA GLU A 386 -17.70 -29.13 25.91
C GLU A 386 -18.67 -28.61 26.98
N ALA A 387 -18.79 -27.30 27.16
CA ALA A 387 -19.79 -26.70 28.04
C ALA A 387 -21.23 -27.08 27.63
N ALA A 388 -21.53 -27.12 26.32
CA ALA A 388 -22.83 -27.58 25.82
C ALA A 388 -23.08 -29.07 26.12
N LYS A 389 -22.05 -29.93 25.98
CA LYS A 389 -22.15 -31.36 26.38
C LYS A 389 -22.37 -31.53 27.88
N ILE A 390 -21.72 -30.72 28.72
CA ILE A 390 -21.93 -30.74 30.17
C ILE A 390 -23.39 -30.43 30.49
N VAL A 391 -23.99 -29.42 29.86
CA VAL A 391 -25.42 -29.08 30.04
C VAL A 391 -26.34 -30.24 29.64
N ASP A 392 -26.10 -30.88 28.49
CA ASP A 392 -26.86 -32.07 28.05
C ASP A 392 -26.73 -33.24 29.04
N LEU A 393 -25.50 -33.54 29.48
CA LEU A 393 -25.25 -34.59 30.46
C LEU A 393 -25.90 -34.29 31.81
N THR A 394 -25.89 -33.04 32.28
CA THR A 394 -26.60 -32.62 33.51
C THR A 394 -28.11 -32.81 33.38
N ALA A 395 -28.71 -32.41 32.26
CA ALA A 395 -30.14 -32.64 32.01
C ALA A 395 -30.49 -34.14 31.96
N ARG A 396 -29.61 -34.95 31.39
CA ARG A 396 -29.77 -36.41 31.31
C ARG A 396 -29.61 -37.09 32.67
N ILE A 397 -28.69 -36.63 33.52
CA ILE A 397 -28.55 -37.08 34.91
C ILE A 397 -29.85 -36.78 35.68
N ALA A 398 -30.34 -35.53 35.64
CA ALA A 398 -31.59 -35.17 36.32
C ALA A 398 -32.79 -36.00 35.85
N THR A 399 -32.85 -36.34 34.56
CA THR A 399 -33.88 -37.23 33.99
C THR A 399 -33.76 -38.66 34.55
N LEU A 400 -32.54 -39.21 34.63
CA LEU A 400 -32.29 -40.55 35.17
C LEU A 400 -32.56 -40.61 36.70
N GLU A 401 -32.23 -39.55 37.44
CA GLU A 401 -32.54 -39.43 38.86
C GLU A 401 -34.06 -39.42 39.11
N ALA A 402 -34.82 -38.69 38.30
CA ALA A 402 -36.28 -38.68 38.35
C ALA A 402 -36.89 -40.07 38.02
N GLN A 403 -36.35 -40.77 37.02
CA GLN A 403 -36.76 -42.15 36.70
C GLN A 403 -36.46 -43.12 37.85
N LEU A 404 -35.26 -43.05 38.44
CA LEU A 404 -34.86 -43.88 39.56
C LEU A 404 -35.76 -43.66 40.80
N GLU A 405 -36.22 -42.43 41.03
CA GLU A 405 -37.16 -42.11 42.10
C GLU A 405 -38.57 -42.69 41.85
N VAL A 406 -39.04 -42.71 40.60
CA VAL A 406 -40.30 -43.38 40.23
C VAL A 406 -40.18 -44.90 40.45
N GLU A 407 -39.11 -45.52 39.97
CA GLU A 407 -38.85 -46.96 40.15
C GLU A 407 -38.73 -47.37 41.63
N LYS A 408 -38.13 -46.52 42.48
CA LYS A 408 -38.09 -46.75 43.93
C LYS A 408 -39.48 -46.80 44.54
N ARG A 409 -40.34 -45.82 44.21
CA ARG A 409 -41.73 -45.74 44.71
C ARG A 409 -42.58 -46.92 44.24
N GLU A 410 -42.38 -47.34 42.99
CA GLU A 410 -43.02 -48.54 42.45
C GLU A 410 -42.55 -49.80 43.18
N GLY A 411 -41.24 -49.91 43.46
CA GLY A 411 -40.68 -50.98 44.30
C GLY A 411 -41.23 -50.99 45.73
N ASP A 412 -41.46 -49.82 46.35
CA ASP A 412 -42.12 -49.70 47.66
C ASP A 412 -43.61 -50.09 47.61
N ARG A 413 -44.34 -49.68 46.55
CA ARG A 413 -45.73 -50.09 46.31
C ARG A 413 -45.84 -51.61 46.19
N LEU A 414 -45.01 -52.23 45.35
CA LEU A 414 -44.98 -53.67 45.14
C LEU A 414 -44.59 -54.44 46.42
N ARG A 415 -43.65 -53.90 47.23
CA ARG A 415 -43.35 -54.45 48.56
C ARG A 415 -44.56 -54.41 49.49
N GLY A 416 -45.30 -53.29 49.51
CA GLY A 416 -46.53 -53.15 50.30
C GLY A 416 -47.63 -54.12 49.86
N GLU A 417 -47.83 -54.29 48.54
CA GLU A 417 -48.81 -55.23 47.98
C GLU A 417 -48.44 -56.69 48.24
N ASN A 418 -47.16 -57.06 48.13
CA ASN A 418 -46.71 -58.39 48.51
C ASN A 418 -46.97 -58.66 50.00
N LYS A 419 -46.65 -57.72 50.89
CA LYS A 419 -46.96 -57.87 52.32
C LYS A 419 -48.45 -58.06 52.58
N GLN A 420 -49.33 -57.32 51.90
CA GLN A 420 -50.78 -57.52 52.02
C GLN A 420 -51.23 -58.89 51.49
N LYS A 421 -50.59 -59.40 50.43
CA LYS A 421 -50.85 -60.75 49.90
C LYS A 421 -50.40 -61.82 50.90
N ASP A 422 -49.22 -61.68 51.50
CA ASP A 422 -48.70 -62.59 52.53
C ASP A 422 -49.64 -62.61 53.76
N GLU A 423 -50.04 -61.43 54.28
CA GLU A 423 -51.05 -61.30 55.36
C GLU A 423 -52.43 -61.89 54.98
N THR A 424 -52.75 -61.98 53.69
CA THR A 424 -53.99 -62.60 53.20
C THR A 424 -53.83 -64.11 53.08
N ILE A 425 -52.66 -64.59 52.64
CA ILE A 425 -52.31 -66.02 52.62
C ILE A 425 -52.35 -66.59 54.03
N GLU A 426 -51.72 -65.95 55.03
CA GLU A 426 -51.78 -66.38 56.43
C GLU A 426 -53.22 -66.50 56.96
N LYS A 427 -54.09 -65.54 56.63
CA LYS A 427 -55.52 -65.59 57.01
C LYS A 427 -56.26 -66.73 56.32
N LEU A 428 -56.00 -66.97 55.04
CA LEU A 428 -56.62 -68.05 54.28
C LEU A 428 -56.10 -69.42 54.73
N GLU A 429 -54.82 -69.56 55.08
CA GLU A 429 -54.25 -70.77 55.66
C GLU A 429 -54.86 -71.06 57.03
N LYS A 430 -55.02 -70.05 57.88
CA LYS A 430 -55.71 -70.21 59.16
C LYS A 430 -57.17 -70.65 58.95
N ALA A 431 -57.92 -69.96 58.08
CA ALA A 431 -59.32 -70.32 57.78
C ALA A 431 -59.45 -71.72 57.17
N LYS A 432 -58.50 -72.14 56.32
CA LYS A 432 -58.41 -73.50 55.79
C LYS A 432 -58.18 -74.51 56.91
N ASN A 433 -57.28 -74.24 57.85
CA ASN A 433 -57.02 -75.14 58.98
C ASN A 433 -58.22 -75.22 59.93
N ASP A 434 -58.89 -74.09 60.21
CA ASP A 434 -60.12 -74.05 61.02
C ASP A 434 -61.26 -74.87 60.35
N LEU A 435 -61.42 -74.75 59.02
CA LEU A 435 -62.38 -75.56 58.24
C LEU A 435 -61.99 -77.04 58.17
N GLN A 436 -60.69 -77.35 58.10
CA GLN A 436 -60.19 -78.73 58.14
C GLN A 436 -60.53 -79.39 59.48
N CYS A 437 -60.32 -78.71 60.60
CA CYS A 437 -60.74 -79.21 61.92
C CYS A 437 -62.27 -79.35 62.03
N GLN A 438 -63.06 -78.44 61.44
CA GLN A 438 -64.52 -78.58 61.40
C GLN A 438 -64.96 -79.79 60.55
N LEU A 439 -64.27 -80.06 59.44
CA LEU A 439 -64.52 -81.23 58.59
C LEU A 439 -64.17 -82.53 59.32
N GLU A 440 -63.05 -82.56 60.03
CA GLU A 440 -62.63 -83.71 60.85
C GLU A 440 -63.63 -83.96 62.00
N GLN A 441 -64.09 -82.91 62.69
CA GLN A 441 -65.13 -83.03 63.70
C GLN A 441 -66.44 -83.55 63.10
N ALA A 442 -66.90 -82.99 61.98
CA ALA A 442 -68.12 -83.45 61.31
C ALA A 442 -68.01 -84.89 60.78
N GLN A 443 -66.81 -85.34 60.40
CA GLN A 443 -66.57 -86.74 60.04
C GLN A 443 -66.64 -87.67 61.25
N GLU A 444 -66.17 -87.24 62.42
CA GLU A 444 -66.31 -88.01 63.66
C GLU A 444 -67.77 -88.04 64.15
N ASP A 445 -68.45 -86.89 64.13
CA ASP A 445 -69.90 -86.79 64.43
C ASP A 445 -70.72 -87.71 63.51
N VAL A 446 -70.34 -87.83 62.22
CA VAL A 446 -70.97 -88.77 61.28
C VAL A 446 -70.67 -90.23 61.65
N LYS A 447 -69.46 -90.61 62.09
CA LYS A 447 -69.19 -91.98 62.59
C LYS A 447 -70.01 -92.30 63.83
N ASP A 448 -70.13 -91.35 64.76
CA ASP A 448 -70.94 -91.52 65.98
C ASP A 448 -72.43 -91.66 65.62
N LEU A 449 -72.92 -90.87 64.64
CA LEU A 449 -74.27 -91.00 64.10
C LEU A 449 -74.47 -92.32 63.33
N GLU A 450 -73.48 -92.83 62.61
CA GLU A 450 -73.52 -94.15 61.97
C GLU A 450 -73.53 -95.28 63.01
N ALA A 451 -72.79 -95.15 64.11
CA ALA A 451 -72.82 -96.08 65.23
C ALA A 451 -74.20 -96.08 65.92
N LEU A 452 -74.75 -94.89 66.20
CA LEU A 452 -76.13 -94.71 66.70
C LEU A 452 -77.20 -95.22 65.73
N ALA A 453 -77.01 -95.04 64.42
CA ALA A 453 -77.91 -95.57 63.40
C ALA A 453 -77.84 -97.10 63.33
N LYS A 454 -76.66 -97.69 63.56
CA LYS A 454 -76.45 -99.14 63.64
C LYS A 454 -77.06 -99.73 64.92
N GLU A 455 -76.95 -99.05 66.05
CA GLU A 455 -77.63 -99.39 67.30
C GLU A 455 -79.16 -99.31 67.12
N ARG A 456 -79.67 -98.19 66.59
CA ARG A 456 -81.11 -98.06 66.25
C ARG A 456 -81.57 -99.07 65.21
N SER A 457 -80.72 -99.51 64.29
CA SER A 457 -81.04 -100.55 63.31
C SER A 457 -81.27 -101.91 64.00
N VAL A 458 -80.52 -102.22 65.06
CA VAL A 458 -80.81 -103.38 65.91
C VAL A 458 -82.17 -103.21 66.59
N THR A 459 -82.44 -102.06 67.21
CA THR A 459 -83.76 -101.77 67.83
C THR A 459 -84.92 -101.78 66.83
N ILE A 460 -84.69 -101.37 65.58
CA ILE A 460 -85.67 -101.43 64.49
C ILE A 460 -85.87 -102.86 64.00
N SER A 461 -84.86 -103.74 64.06
CA SER A 461 -85.05 -105.18 63.79
C SER A 461 -85.90 -105.85 64.87
N GLU A 462 -85.66 -105.54 66.15
CA GLU A 462 -86.45 -106.02 67.29
C GLU A 462 -87.90 -105.53 67.21
N ASN A 463 -88.11 -104.24 66.93
CA ASN A 463 -89.44 -103.68 66.65
C ASN A 463 -90.05 -104.22 65.33
N GLY A 464 -89.23 -104.66 64.38
CA GLY A 464 -89.66 -105.26 63.12
C GLY A 464 -90.29 -106.65 63.33
N ASP A 465 -89.71 -107.44 64.24
CA ASP A 465 -90.27 -108.72 64.69
C ASP A 465 -91.56 -108.54 65.51
N GLU A 466 -91.63 -107.49 66.34
CA GLU A 466 -92.85 -107.04 67.03
C GLU A 466 -93.94 -106.62 66.01
N ILE A 467 -93.57 -105.86 64.98
CA ILE A 467 -94.46 -105.42 63.90
C ILE A 467 -94.92 -106.61 63.03
N MET A 468 -94.10 -107.63 62.80
CA MET A 468 -94.56 -108.85 62.09
C MET A 468 -95.68 -109.61 62.82
N ARG A 469 -95.79 -109.48 64.16
CA ARG A 469 -96.95 -109.99 64.90
C ARG A 469 -98.19 -109.09 64.74
N LEU A 470 -98.01 -107.77 64.64
CA LEU A 470 -99.09 -106.78 64.53
C LEU A 470 -99.61 -106.58 63.10
N ASN A 471 -98.80 -106.81 62.07
CA ASN A 471 -99.17 -106.65 60.65
C ASN A 471 -100.14 -107.73 60.12
N LYS A 472 -100.61 -108.63 60.98
CA LYS A 472 -101.70 -109.57 60.68
C LYS A 472 -103.09 -108.93 60.84
N ILE A 473 -103.19 -107.65 61.25
CA ILE A 473 -104.44 -107.05 61.73
C ILE A 473 -105.03 -105.93 60.84
N ILE A 474 -104.33 -104.86 60.45
CA ILE A 474 -104.95 -103.67 59.79
C ILE A 474 -104.15 -103.11 58.59
N GLN A 475 -104.84 -102.38 57.70
CA GLN A 475 -104.52 -102.14 56.28
C GLN A 475 -104.76 -100.64 55.91
N VAL A 476 -104.07 -100.10 54.87
CA VAL A 476 -104.37 -98.86 54.05
C VAL A 476 -103.69 -97.49 54.36
N LYS A 477 -102.72 -97.09 53.47
CA LYS A 477 -102.45 -95.81 52.71
C LYS A 477 -102.47 -94.38 53.36
N THR A 478 -101.81 -93.28 52.87
CA THR A 478 -100.71 -92.91 51.90
C THR A 478 -100.42 -91.37 52.00
N ASP A 479 -99.41 -90.82 51.30
CA ASP A 479 -98.61 -89.57 51.54
C ASP A 479 -98.89 -88.28 50.67
N ALA A 480 -98.21 -87.15 51.01
CA ALA A 480 -97.68 -86.01 50.16
C ALA A 480 -98.63 -85.00 49.42
N GLU A 481 -98.27 -83.81 48.83
CA GLU A 481 -97.04 -82.95 48.71
C GLU A 481 -97.33 -81.48 48.21
N SER A 482 -96.29 -80.65 47.89
CA SER A 482 -96.18 -79.65 46.76
C SER A 482 -96.04 -78.09 46.96
N SER A 483 -95.65 -77.39 45.87
CA SER A 483 -94.85 -76.12 45.81
C SER A 483 -95.18 -75.17 44.59
N SER A 484 -94.40 -74.08 44.32
CA SER A 484 -94.53 -73.18 43.13
C SER A 484 -93.31 -72.24 42.84
N GLY A 485 -93.12 -71.73 41.59
CA GLY A 485 -91.97 -70.87 41.16
C GLY A 485 -92.12 -70.08 39.80
N ASN A 486 -91.12 -69.23 39.45
CA ASN A 486 -91.15 -68.16 38.39
C ASN A 486 -90.42 -68.44 37.04
N LYS A 487 -90.60 -67.56 36.01
CA LYS A 487 -90.02 -67.63 34.62
C LYS A 487 -89.15 -66.40 34.22
N ASN A 488 -88.31 -66.55 33.17
CA ASN A 488 -87.35 -65.54 32.64
C ASN A 488 -87.74 -64.97 31.24
N VAL A 489 -87.17 -63.82 30.82
CA VAL A 489 -87.40 -63.15 29.50
C VAL A 489 -86.13 -62.55 28.88
N PHE A 490 -86.14 -62.25 27.57
CA PHE A 490 -85.00 -61.74 26.77
C PHE A 490 -85.27 -60.38 26.08
N PHE A 491 -84.20 -59.68 25.67
CA PHE A 491 -84.18 -58.34 25.05
C PHE A 491 -83.91 -58.43 23.53
N ASP A 492 -84.90 -58.09 22.69
CA ASP A 492 -84.89 -58.36 21.24
C ASP A 492 -85.16 -57.12 20.38
N LEU A 493 -84.45 -56.99 19.25
CA LEU A 493 -84.64 -55.91 18.27
C LEU A 493 -85.82 -56.22 17.34
N ASN A 494 -86.95 -55.56 17.58
CA ASN A 494 -88.21 -55.82 16.90
C ASN A 494 -88.13 -55.55 15.38
N GLY A 495 -88.44 -56.57 14.58
CA GLY A 495 -88.45 -56.47 13.11
C GLY A 495 -87.12 -56.00 12.52
N ALA A 496 -85.98 -56.38 13.12
CA ALA A 496 -84.64 -55.92 12.75
C ALA A 496 -84.48 -54.38 12.77
N GLY A 497 -85.26 -53.69 13.62
CA GLY A 497 -85.25 -52.23 13.79
C GLY A 497 -86.30 -51.47 12.96
N GLY A 498 -87.15 -52.18 12.22
CA GLY A 498 -88.19 -51.59 11.35
C GLY A 498 -89.59 -51.45 11.98
N GLN A 499 -89.79 -51.85 13.24
CA GLN A 499 -91.10 -51.80 13.91
C GLN A 499 -91.08 -50.95 15.19
N ASN A 500 -92.28 -50.66 15.72
CA ASN A 500 -92.47 -49.88 16.95
C ASN A 500 -93.25 -50.73 17.98
N PRO A 501 -92.74 -50.92 19.22
CA PRO A 501 -91.48 -50.39 19.76
C PRO A 501 -90.26 -50.99 19.04
N PRO A 502 -89.14 -50.24 18.87
CA PRO A 502 -87.94 -50.75 18.21
C PRO A 502 -87.28 -51.92 18.93
N VAL A 503 -87.46 -52.00 20.25
CA VAL A 503 -86.96 -53.09 21.09
C VAL A 503 -88.08 -53.58 22.00
N HIS A 504 -88.23 -54.89 22.11
CA HIS A 504 -89.28 -55.55 22.90
C HIS A 504 -88.78 -56.77 23.68
N ALA A 505 -89.58 -57.22 24.64
CA ALA A 505 -89.36 -58.47 25.36
C ALA A 505 -89.89 -59.68 24.59
N ILE A 506 -89.23 -60.83 24.78
CA ILE A 506 -89.68 -62.15 24.30
C ILE A 506 -89.43 -63.23 25.37
N SER A 507 -90.40 -64.12 25.59
CA SER A 507 -90.46 -65.03 26.76
C SER A 507 -90.87 -66.47 26.44
N ASP A 508 -91.04 -66.81 25.16
CA ASP A 508 -91.54 -68.11 24.69
C ASP A 508 -90.48 -69.24 24.64
N GLY A 509 -89.35 -69.06 25.31
CA GLY A 509 -88.33 -70.10 25.46
C GLY A 509 -87.57 -70.43 24.17
N SER A 510 -87.69 -69.61 23.12
CA SER A 510 -86.90 -69.77 21.91
C SER A 510 -85.44 -69.37 22.13
N TYR A 511 -84.62 -70.28 22.69
CA TYR A 511 -83.15 -70.20 22.77
C TYR A 511 -82.51 -70.33 21.37
N LYS A 512 -82.97 -69.54 20.41
CA LYS A 512 -82.42 -69.45 19.06
C LYS A 512 -81.86 -68.06 18.91
N TRP A 513 -80.58 -67.95 19.26
CA TRP A 513 -79.69 -66.80 19.11
C TRP A 513 -79.71 -66.24 17.69
N ASN A 514 -80.79 -65.53 17.37
CA ASN A 514 -80.94 -64.83 16.12
C ASN A 514 -80.30 -63.44 16.29
N SER A 515 -79.88 -62.85 15.19
CA SER A 515 -79.04 -61.65 15.24
C SER A 515 -79.74 -60.42 15.81
N ASN A 516 -81.07 -60.41 16.00
CA ASN A 516 -81.81 -59.35 16.70
C ASN A 516 -81.67 -59.40 18.24
N GLN A 517 -81.31 -60.57 18.78
CA GLN A 517 -81.12 -60.82 20.23
C GLN A 517 -79.67 -60.70 20.68
N ILE A 518 -78.73 -60.62 19.73
CA ILE A 518 -77.29 -60.53 20.00
C ILE A 518 -76.88 -59.05 19.99
N TRP A 519 -76.26 -58.60 21.07
CA TRP A 519 -75.87 -57.20 21.26
C TRP A 519 -74.38 -57.11 21.60
N GLU A 520 -73.67 -56.27 20.85
CA GLU A 520 -72.29 -55.91 21.11
C GLU A 520 -72.24 -54.75 22.10
N ILE A 521 -71.47 -54.90 23.17
CA ILE A 521 -71.30 -53.88 24.22
C ILE A 521 -69.85 -53.43 24.20
N PHE A 522 -69.60 -52.20 23.76
CA PHE A 522 -68.27 -51.61 23.63
C PHE A 522 -68.04 -50.57 24.72
N SER A 523 -66.87 -50.56 25.37
CA SER A 523 -66.46 -49.42 26.20
C SER A 523 -66.31 -48.15 25.36
N VAL A 524 -66.72 -47.01 25.92
CA VAL A 524 -66.36 -45.69 25.40
C VAL A 524 -64.88 -45.44 25.72
N PRO A 525 -64.06 -44.93 24.78
CA PRO A 525 -62.63 -44.69 25.03
C PRO A 525 -62.39 -43.90 26.32
N GLY A 526 -61.55 -44.45 27.21
CA GLY A 526 -61.25 -43.86 28.52
C GLY A 526 -62.22 -44.21 29.65
N SER A 527 -63.18 -45.12 29.45
CA SER A 527 -64.08 -45.60 30.52
C SER A 527 -64.28 -47.13 30.48
N ASN A 528 -64.16 -47.78 31.64
CA ASN A 528 -64.46 -49.20 31.80
C ASN A 528 -65.91 -49.47 32.30
N THR A 529 -66.70 -48.42 32.52
CA THR A 529 -68.11 -48.50 32.96
C THR A 529 -69.09 -47.84 32.01
N ARG A 530 -68.68 -46.95 31.11
CA ARG A 530 -69.57 -46.35 30.10
C ARG A 530 -69.47 -47.10 28.78
N VAL A 531 -70.61 -47.49 28.24
CA VAL A 531 -70.71 -48.39 27.07
C VAL A 531 -71.61 -47.86 25.96
N ILE A 532 -71.35 -48.33 24.75
CA ILE A 532 -72.26 -48.27 23.59
C ILE A 532 -72.84 -49.66 23.39
N ILE A 533 -74.16 -49.75 23.23
CA ILE A 533 -74.88 -51.00 22.95
C ILE A 533 -75.31 -50.98 21.47
N LYS A 534 -74.86 -51.96 20.69
CA LYS A 534 -75.20 -52.11 19.27
C LYS A 534 -75.78 -53.49 19.00
N ASN A 535 -76.74 -53.59 18.08
CA ASN A 535 -77.19 -54.89 17.62
C ASN A 535 -76.15 -55.51 16.65
N ALA A 536 -75.76 -56.76 16.89
CA ALA A 536 -74.72 -57.44 16.11
C ALA A 536 -75.14 -57.73 14.65
N GLY A 537 -76.45 -57.89 14.40
CA GLY A 537 -76.98 -58.25 13.08
C GLY A 537 -77.01 -57.11 12.06
N ASN A 538 -77.20 -55.88 12.51
CA ASN A 538 -77.41 -54.73 11.61
C ASN A 538 -76.63 -53.46 12.01
N SER A 539 -75.87 -53.51 13.11
CA SER A 539 -75.09 -52.40 13.69
C SER A 539 -75.92 -51.18 14.11
N PHE A 540 -77.22 -51.34 14.37
CA PHE A 540 -78.05 -50.26 14.93
C PHE A 540 -77.63 -50.01 16.38
N VAL A 541 -77.54 -48.74 16.77
CA VAL A 541 -77.12 -48.32 18.11
C VAL A 541 -78.34 -48.03 18.98
N LEU A 542 -78.37 -48.54 20.20
CA LEU A 542 -79.42 -48.26 21.18
C LEU A 542 -79.21 -46.90 21.86
N PHE A 543 -80.22 -46.04 21.84
CA PHE A 543 -80.14 -44.71 22.46
C PHE A 543 -81.46 -44.29 23.14
N SER A 544 -81.34 -43.36 24.10
CA SER A 544 -82.50 -42.77 24.77
C SER A 544 -83.18 -41.68 23.93
N ALA A 545 -84.51 -41.73 23.90
CA ALA A 545 -85.37 -40.65 23.38
C ALA A 545 -85.93 -39.75 24.49
N GLY A 546 -85.48 -39.91 25.74
CA GLY A 546 -85.94 -39.16 26.92
C GLY A 546 -86.81 -39.98 27.87
N HIS A 547 -87.07 -39.43 29.05
CA HIS A 547 -87.88 -40.07 30.08
C HIS A 547 -89.29 -40.46 29.59
N GLY A 548 -89.71 -41.68 29.90
CA GLY A 548 -91.01 -42.26 29.56
C GLY A 548 -91.16 -42.67 28.09
N GLN A 549 -90.14 -42.46 27.25
CA GLN A 549 -90.17 -42.84 25.84
C GLN A 549 -89.70 -44.28 25.63
N THR A 550 -90.15 -44.91 24.55
CA THR A 550 -89.56 -46.16 24.07
C THR A 550 -88.11 -45.93 23.67
N VAL A 551 -87.20 -46.83 24.07
CA VAL A 551 -85.82 -46.80 23.57
C VAL A 551 -85.81 -46.91 22.06
N LYS A 552 -84.85 -46.22 21.42
CA LYS A 552 -84.74 -46.16 19.97
C LYS A 552 -83.46 -46.86 19.52
N CYS A 553 -83.49 -47.35 18.28
CA CYS A 553 -82.37 -48.06 17.70
C CYS A 553 -82.22 -47.61 16.24
N GLU A 554 -81.08 -47.02 15.88
CA GLU A 554 -80.85 -46.39 14.57
C GLU A 554 -79.51 -46.82 13.97
N ARG A 555 -79.48 -47.03 12.65
CA ARG A 555 -78.24 -47.21 11.88
C ARG A 555 -77.44 -45.90 11.86
N ASN A 556 -76.12 -46.00 11.99
CA ASN A 556 -75.20 -44.85 11.91
C ASN A 556 -75.45 -43.74 12.94
N ARG A 557 -76.09 -44.04 14.08
CA ARG A 557 -76.20 -43.09 15.19
C ARG A 557 -74.81 -42.67 15.67
N ASP A 558 -74.63 -41.38 15.89
CA ASP A 558 -73.41 -40.85 16.48
C ASP A 558 -73.22 -41.40 17.91
N VAL A 559 -72.17 -42.19 18.10
CA VAL A 559 -71.82 -42.81 19.39
C VAL A 559 -71.19 -41.82 20.38
N SER A 560 -70.85 -40.60 19.93
CA SER A 560 -70.42 -39.51 20.81
C SER A 560 -71.59 -38.76 21.46
N ASP A 561 -72.82 -38.88 20.94
CA ASP A 561 -74.03 -38.38 21.63
C ASP A 561 -74.24 -39.16 22.93
N LEU A 562 -74.31 -38.44 24.04
CA LEU A 562 -74.56 -39.03 25.36
C LEU A 562 -75.87 -39.84 25.40
N ALA A 563 -76.83 -39.59 24.49
CA ALA A 563 -78.04 -40.41 24.37
C ALA A 563 -77.75 -41.86 23.99
N ALA A 564 -76.67 -42.12 23.24
CA ALA A 564 -76.23 -43.45 22.80
C ALA A 564 -75.27 -44.12 23.78
N GLN A 565 -74.88 -43.43 24.86
CA GLN A 565 -73.97 -43.90 25.89
C GLN A 565 -74.73 -44.32 27.15
N TRP A 566 -74.31 -45.44 27.73
CA TRP A 566 -74.95 -46.03 28.90
C TRP A 566 -73.90 -46.36 29.96
N ASP A 567 -74.08 -45.88 31.18
CA ASP A 567 -73.33 -46.32 32.35
C ASP A 567 -73.81 -47.72 32.77
N LEU A 568 -72.93 -48.69 32.64
CA LEU A 568 -73.04 -50.04 33.17
C LEU A 568 -72.84 -49.99 34.69
N GLN A 569 -73.89 -50.31 35.44
CA GLN A 569 -73.87 -50.39 36.90
C GLN A 569 -73.92 -51.84 37.36
N GLY A 570 -73.18 -52.15 38.43
CA GLY A 570 -73.04 -53.51 38.97
C GLY A 570 -71.85 -54.30 38.40
N ALA A 571 -71.22 -53.81 37.34
CA ALA A 571 -70.06 -54.43 36.70
C ALA A 571 -69.22 -53.40 35.92
N THR A 572 -68.03 -53.81 35.47
CA THR A 572 -67.24 -53.17 34.41
C THR A 572 -67.25 -54.07 33.17
N VAL A 573 -66.93 -53.52 31.99
CA VAL A 573 -66.84 -54.32 30.74
C VAL A 573 -65.86 -55.50 30.87
N GLU A 574 -64.86 -55.38 31.74
CA GLU A 574 -63.82 -56.40 31.99
C GLU A 574 -64.26 -57.51 32.96
N ASN A 575 -65.29 -57.31 33.79
CA ASN A 575 -65.68 -58.24 34.86
C ASN A 575 -67.14 -58.75 34.80
N VAL A 576 -67.88 -58.44 33.74
CA VAL A 576 -69.19 -59.06 33.47
C VAL A 576 -69.02 -60.58 33.28
N THR A 577 -69.85 -61.36 33.98
CA THR A 577 -70.00 -62.81 33.82
C THR A 577 -71.46 -63.17 33.59
N ASP A 578 -71.73 -64.39 33.12
CA ASP A 578 -73.09 -64.91 32.85
C ASP A 578 -74.05 -64.93 34.07
N SER A 579 -73.51 -64.72 35.27
CA SER A 579 -74.27 -64.61 36.53
C SER A 579 -74.41 -63.17 37.04
N THR A 580 -73.64 -62.23 36.49
CA THR A 580 -73.58 -60.84 36.95
C THR A 580 -74.85 -60.09 36.54
N GLN A 581 -75.55 -59.52 37.52
CA GLN A 581 -76.71 -58.66 37.27
C GLN A 581 -76.25 -57.20 37.12
N VAL A 582 -76.64 -56.57 36.02
CA VAL A 582 -76.25 -55.20 35.66
C VAL A 582 -77.46 -54.30 35.43
N ARG A 583 -77.25 -52.99 35.47
CA ARG A 583 -78.24 -51.99 35.03
C ARG A 583 -77.58 -51.03 34.04
N PHE A 584 -78.34 -50.56 33.07
CA PHE A 584 -77.88 -49.57 32.09
C PHE A 584 -78.55 -48.23 32.36
N ARG A 585 -77.78 -47.23 32.78
CA ARG A 585 -78.24 -45.85 33.00
C ARG A 585 -77.76 -44.97 31.86
N ASN A 586 -78.65 -44.26 31.18
CA ASN A 586 -78.29 -43.40 30.07
C ASN A 586 -77.43 -42.20 30.52
N ALA A 587 -76.39 -41.87 29.76
CA ALA A 587 -75.43 -40.82 30.11
C ALA A 587 -75.95 -39.39 29.88
N LYS A 588 -77.09 -39.21 29.17
CA LYS A 588 -77.66 -37.89 28.84
C LYS A 588 -78.76 -37.45 29.77
N ASP A 589 -79.71 -38.34 30.06
CA ASP A 589 -80.92 -38.04 30.83
C ASP A 589 -81.01 -38.80 32.16
N GLU A 590 -79.97 -39.57 32.49
CA GLU A 590 -79.83 -40.32 33.74
C GLU A 590 -80.91 -41.39 34.01
N THR A 591 -81.77 -41.67 33.02
CA THR A 591 -82.79 -42.73 33.07
C THR A 591 -82.18 -44.11 32.88
N TYR A 592 -82.94 -45.15 33.20
CA TYR A 592 -82.54 -46.55 33.11
C TYR A 592 -83.29 -47.24 31.98
N LEU A 593 -82.62 -48.22 31.37
CA LEU A 593 -83.25 -49.19 30.49
C LEU A 593 -84.26 -50.03 31.30
N ASP A 594 -85.53 -49.96 30.93
CA ASP A 594 -86.64 -50.47 31.74
C ASP A 594 -87.58 -51.33 30.89
N LEU A 595 -87.88 -52.56 31.31
CA LEU A 595 -88.98 -53.34 30.72
C LEU A 595 -90.31 -52.78 31.22
N SER A 596 -91.10 -52.17 30.32
CA SER A 596 -92.32 -51.42 30.67
C SER A 596 -93.24 -52.17 31.64
N GLY A 597 -93.32 -51.68 32.88
CA GLY A 597 -94.18 -52.24 33.94
C GLY A 597 -93.77 -53.65 34.41
N GLY A 598 -92.59 -54.13 34.06
CA GLY A 598 -92.13 -55.50 34.31
C GLY A 598 -92.92 -56.57 33.57
N ASN A 599 -93.69 -56.22 32.54
CA ASN A 599 -94.54 -57.17 31.84
C ASN A 599 -93.69 -58.11 30.97
N THR A 600 -93.76 -59.41 31.27
CA THR A 600 -93.01 -60.48 30.60
C THR A 600 -93.68 -61.00 29.32
N THR A 601 -94.76 -60.37 28.88
CA THR A 601 -95.48 -60.71 27.63
C THR A 601 -94.64 -60.32 26.40
N ASN A 602 -94.59 -61.20 25.39
CA ASN A 602 -93.97 -60.92 24.09
C ASN A 602 -94.47 -59.57 23.51
N GLY A 603 -93.55 -58.75 22.99
CA GLY A 603 -93.89 -57.45 22.40
C GLY A 603 -93.93 -56.28 23.40
N THR A 604 -93.74 -56.51 24.71
CA THR A 604 -93.65 -55.42 25.70
C THR A 604 -92.44 -54.53 25.41
N ALA A 605 -92.66 -53.21 25.32
CA ALA A 605 -91.62 -52.24 24.99
C ALA A 605 -90.57 -52.09 26.09
N PHE A 606 -89.33 -51.82 25.67
CA PHE A 606 -88.32 -51.23 26.55
C PHE A 606 -88.39 -49.69 26.52
N LEU A 607 -88.32 -49.08 27.70
CA LEU A 607 -88.41 -47.64 27.92
C LEU A 607 -87.13 -47.10 28.54
N THR A 608 -86.99 -45.78 28.49
CA THR A 608 -86.04 -44.99 29.29
C THR A 608 -86.79 -44.37 30.47
N TYR A 609 -86.62 -44.92 31.68
CA TYR A 609 -87.43 -44.57 32.85
C TYR A 609 -86.61 -44.26 34.10
N ASN A 610 -87.21 -43.62 35.11
CA ASN A 610 -86.47 -43.24 36.32
C ASN A 610 -85.99 -44.47 37.11
N GLY A 611 -84.76 -44.41 37.62
CA GLY A 611 -84.18 -45.50 38.41
C GLY A 611 -84.97 -45.76 39.68
N HIS A 612 -85.56 -46.94 39.79
CA HIS A 612 -86.26 -47.42 40.98
C HIS A 612 -85.76 -48.80 41.45
N GLY A 613 -84.78 -49.38 40.74
CA GLY A 613 -84.08 -50.59 41.16
C GLY A 613 -84.89 -51.87 41.10
N GLY A 614 -86.05 -51.86 40.43
CA GLY A 614 -86.88 -53.04 40.20
C GLY A 614 -86.18 -54.09 39.33
N ALA A 615 -86.69 -55.33 39.37
CA ALA A 615 -86.15 -56.42 38.56
C ALA A 615 -86.24 -56.14 37.04
N ASN A 616 -87.21 -55.33 36.61
CA ASN A 616 -87.40 -54.85 35.24
C ASN A 616 -86.33 -53.86 34.75
N GLN A 617 -85.44 -53.37 35.64
CA GLN A 617 -84.30 -52.52 35.32
C GLN A 617 -82.95 -53.25 35.45
N ALA A 618 -82.96 -54.56 35.75
CA ALA A 618 -81.81 -55.30 36.24
C ALA A 618 -81.59 -56.61 35.45
N PHE A 619 -80.68 -56.54 34.48
CA PHE A 619 -80.47 -57.53 33.43
C PHE A 619 -79.33 -58.49 33.79
N LYS A 620 -79.38 -59.72 33.27
CA LYS A 620 -78.22 -60.60 33.20
C LYS A 620 -77.69 -60.58 31.76
N LEU A 621 -76.38 -60.52 31.62
CA LEU A 621 -75.72 -60.58 30.32
C LEU A 621 -75.13 -61.97 30.15
N TRP A 622 -75.48 -62.65 29.07
CA TRP A 622 -74.87 -63.92 28.68
C TRP A 622 -73.88 -63.67 27.54
N LYS A 623 -72.68 -64.23 27.66
CA LYS A 623 -71.69 -64.16 26.59
C LYS A 623 -72.06 -65.17 25.49
N HIS A 624 -72.43 -64.64 24.33
CA HIS A 624 -72.55 -65.40 23.07
C HIS A 624 -71.15 -65.66 22.48
#